data_AF-A0A2P2L9K2-F1
#
_entry.id   AF-A0A2P2L9K2-F1
#
_cell.length_a   1.000
_cell.length_b   1.000
_cell.length_c   1.000
_cell.angle_alpha   90.00
_cell.angle_beta   90.00
_cell.angle_gamma   90.00
#
_symmetry.space_group_name_H-M   'P 1'
#
loop_
_entity.id
_entity.type
_entity.pdbx_description
1 polymer ?
#
loop_
_entity_poly.entity_id
_entity_poly.type
_entity_poly.pdbx_seq_one_letter_code
_entity_poly.pdbx_strand_id
1 'polypeptide(L)'
;MYLSDVEEGGETVFPAAKGNFSAVPWWNELSECGKKGLSVKPNMGDALLFWSMKPDATPDPSSLHGGCPVIRGNKWSSTKWMHVNEYKT
;
A
#
# COMPACT_ATOMS: atom_id res chain seq x y z
N MET A 1 -4.67 3.50 6.83
CA MET A 1 -6.09 3.12 7.00
C MET A 1 -6.85 3.58 5.76
N TYR A 2 -7.67 2.72 5.18
CA TYR A 2 -8.58 3.07 4.09
C TYR A 2 -9.92 3.52 4.68
N LEU A 3 -10.36 4.71 4.30
CA LEU A 3 -11.55 5.37 4.86
C LEU A 3 -12.75 5.31 3.89
N SER A 4 -12.56 4.71 2.72
CA SER A 4 -13.61 4.48 1.73
C SER A 4 -13.29 3.23 0.93
N ASP A 5 -14.32 2.59 0.41
CA ASP A 5 -14.20 1.62 -0.67
C ASP A 5 -13.88 2.35 -1.98
N VAL A 6 -13.07 1.73 -2.84
CA VAL A 6 -12.82 2.23 -4.20
C VAL A 6 -13.29 1.19 -5.20
N GLU A 7 -14.07 1.63 -6.18
CA GLU A 7 -14.69 0.74 -7.16
C GLU A 7 -13.67 0.20 -8.17
N GLU A 8 -12.74 1.03 -8.64
CA GLU A 8 -11.71 0.65 -9.60
C GLU A 8 -10.41 1.45 -9.42
N GLY A 9 -9.28 0.75 -9.42
CA GLY A 9 -7.96 1.34 -9.16
C GLY A 9 -7.75 1.71 -7.69
N GLY A 10 -6.93 2.74 -7.45
CA GLY A 10 -6.70 3.26 -6.10
C GLY A 10 -5.92 2.34 -5.17
N GLU A 11 -5.27 1.30 -5.68
CA GLU A 11 -4.50 0.35 -4.86
C GLU A 11 -3.31 1.03 -4.17
N THR A 12 -2.85 0.47 -3.06
CA THR A 12 -1.50 0.75 -2.56
C THR A 12 -0.57 -0.31 -3.13
N VAL A 13 0.38 0.11 -3.97
CA VAL A 13 1.32 -0.79 -4.67
C VAL A 13 2.72 -0.69 -4.08
N PHE A 14 3.39 -1.82 -3.91
CA PHE A 14 4.80 -1.96 -3.52
C PHE A 14 5.60 -2.56 -4.70
N PRO A 15 6.12 -1.71 -5.61
CA PRO A 15 6.78 -2.19 -6.83
C PRO A 15 8.12 -2.90 -6.57
N ALA A 16 8.78 -2.62 -5.45
CA ALA A 16 10.06 -3.22 -5.07
C ALA A 16 9.91 -4.42 -4.13
N ALA A 17 8.68 -4.79 -3.76
CA ALA A 17 8.44 -6.00 -2.99
C ALA A 17 8.95 -7.22 -3.76
N LYS A 18 9.27 -8.32 -3.05
CA LYS A 18 9.64 -9.60 -3.65
C LYS A 18 8.58 -10.65 -3.31
N GLY A 19 8.13 -11.39 -4.31
CA GLY A 19 7.14 -12.46 -4.12
C GLY A 19 6.33 -12.74 -5.38
N ASN A 20 5.53 -13.80 -5.35
CA ASN A 20 4.56 -14.08 -6.40
C ASN A 20 3.26 -13.32 -6.09
N PHE A 21 3.13 -12.10 -6.63
CA PHE A 21 1.97 -11.23 -6.35
C PHE A 21 0.70 -11.69 -7.06
N SER A 22 0.81 -12.51 -8.10
CA SER A 22 -0.34 -13.13 -8.77
C SER A 22 -1.10 -14.11 -7.88
N ALA A 23 -0.56 -14.46 -6.72
CA ALA A 23 -1.22 -15.30 -5.73
C ALA A 23 -2.22 -14.55 -4.84
N VAL A 24 -2.28 -13.21 -4.88
CA VAL A 24 -3.29 -12.48 -4.10
C VAL A 24 -4.69 -12.77 -4.66
N PRO A 25 -5.72 -12.98 -3.81
CA PRO A 25 -7.06 -13.37 -4.28
C PRO A 25 -7.69 -12.38 -5.28
N TRP A 26 -7.33 -11.10 -5.17
CA TRP A 26 -7.85 -10.01 -6.00
C TRP A 26 -6.98 -9.68 -7.22
N TRP A 27 -6.02 -10.52 -7.60
CA TRP A 27 -5.08 -10.23 -8.69
C TRP A 27 -5.76 -9.82 -10.01
N ASN A 28 -6.84 -10.53 -10.37
CA ASN A 28 -7.57 -10.28 -11.62
C ASN A 28 -8.37 -8.96 -11.60
N GLU A 29 -8.58 -8.38 -10.43
CA GLU A 29 -9.31 -7.12 -10.23
C GLU A 29 -8.38 -5.91 -10.14
N LEU A 30 -7.06 -6.12 -10.17
CA LEU A 30 -6.07 -5.05 -10.08
C LEU A 30 -6.00 -4.26 -11.39
N SER A 31 -5.81 -2.95 -11.25
CA SER A 31 -5.42 -2.06 -12.33
C SER A 31 -4.04 -2.41 -12.90
N GLU A 32 -3.72 -1.88 -14.09
CA GLU A 32 -2.39 -2.03 -14.68
C GLU A 32 -1.26 -1.43 -13.82
N CYS A 33 -1.59 -0.45 -12.97
CA CYS A 33 -0.66 0.04 -11.95
C CYS A 33 -0.49 -0.99 -10.82
N GLY A 34 -1.59 -1.54 -10.31
CA GLY A 34 -1.58 -2.52 -9.22
C GLY A 34 -0.81 -3.80 -9.56
N LYS A 35 -0.83 -4.23 -10.83
CA LYS A 35 -0.08 -5.42 -11.29
C LYS A 35 1.44 -5.24 -11.32
N LYS A 36 1.97 -4.02 -11.12
CA LYS A 36 3.43 -3.76 -11.13
C LYS A 36 4.16 -4.18 -9.85
N GLY A 37 3.45 -4.67 -8.83
CA GLY A 37 4.04 -5.08 -7.56
C GLY A 37 3.02 -5.75 -6.63
N LEU A 38 3.39 -5.94 -5.36
CA LEU A 38 2.43 -6.35 -4.34
C LEU A 38 1.43 -5.21 -4.15
N SER A 39 0.14 -5.48 -4.36
CA SER A 39 -0.88 -4.45 -4.28
C SER A 39 -2.03 -4.83 -3.37
N VAL A 40 -2.54 -3.85 -2.65
CA VAL A 40 -3.66 -3.98 -1.72
C VAL A 40 -4.80 -3.07 -2.19
N LYS A 41 -5.98 -3.65 -2.40
CA LYS A 41 -7.20 -2.90 -2.70
C LYS A 41 -7.64 -2.09 -1.48
N PRO A 42 -8.08 -0.83 -1.66
CA PRO A 42 -8.63 -0.04 -0.57
C PRO A 42 -10.08 -0.46 -0.27
N ASN A 43 -10.28 -1.24 0.78
CA ASN A 43 -11.60 -1.52 1.33
C ASN A 43 -11.79 -0.70 2.61
N MET A 44 -12.96 -0.11 2.80
CA MET A 44 -13.26 0.75 3.95
C MET A 44 -13.07 -0.01 5.26
N GLY A 45 -12.32 0.58 6.18
CA GLY A 45 -12.04 0.02 7.51
C GLY A 45 -10.75 -0.79 7.58
N ASP A 46 -10.20 -1.25 6.45
CA ASP A 46 -8.94 -1.99 6.44
C ASP A 46 -7.74 -1.09 6.78
N ALA A 47 -6.76 -1.68 7.47
CA ALA A 47 -5.49 -1.05 7.78
C ALA A 47 -4.32 -1.84 7.19
N LEU A 48 -3.46 -1.14 6.46
CA LEU A 48 -2.21 -1.67 5.95
C LEU A 48 -1.06 -1.20 6.85
N LEU A 49 -0.32 -2.15 7.41
CA LEU A 49 0.89 -1.93 8.20
C LEU A 49 2.10 -2.52 7.47
N PHE A 50 3.17 -1.73 7.37
CA PHE A 50 4.46 -2.17 6.84
C PHE A 50 5.58 -1.37 7.52
N TRP A 51 6.80 -1.93 7.50
CA TRP A 51 7.98 -1.30 8.07
C TRP A 51 8.79 -0.63 6.96
N SER A 52 9.26 0.60 7.21
CA SER A 52 10.15 1.33 6.30
C SER A 52 11.64 1.04 6.53
N MET A 53 11.95 0.25 7.55
CA MET A 53 13.30 -0.10 7.96
C MET A 53 13.37 -1.56 8.36
N LYS A 54 14.56 -2.13 8.21
CA LYS A 54 14.93 -3.45 8.71
C LYS A 54 15.15 -3.43 10.24
N PRO A 55 15.27 -4.60 10.90
CA PRO A 55 15.55 -4.66 12.33
C PRO A 55 16.84 -3.96 12.77
N ASP A 56 17.80 -3.77 11.87
CA ASP A 56 19.05 -3.03 12.09
C ASP A 56 18.92 -1.51 11.87
N ALA A 57 17.69 -1.00 11.72
CA ALA A 57 17.35 0.39 11.44
C ALA A 57 17.84 0.94 10.09
N THR A 58 18.34 0.08 9.18
CA THR A 58 18.63 0.51 7.81
C THR A 58 17.33 0.64 7.00
N PRO A 59 17.23 1.60 6.06
CA PRO A 59 16.07 1.71 5.18
C PRO A 59 15.83 0.40 4.42
N ASP A 60 14.56 0.01 4.29
CA ASP A 60 14.18 -1.16 3.50
C ASP A 60 13.71 -0.73 2.09
N PRO A 61 14.49 -0.96 1.02
CA PRO A 61 14.09 -0.57 -0.33
C PRO A 61 12.80 -1.28 -0.80
N SER A 62 12.46 -2.44 -0.22
CA SER A 62 11.23 -3.17 -0.58
C SER A 62 9.97 -2.51 -0.02
N SER A 63 10.10 -1.56 0.91
CA SER A 63 8.99 -0.78 1.47
C SER A 63 8.57 0.41 0.60
N LEU A 64 9.23 0.63 -0.54
CA LEU A 64 8.82 1.64 -1.51
C LEU A 64 7.37 1.34 -1.91
N HIS A 65 6.49 2.32 -1.71
CA HIS A 65 5.07 2.19 -1.97
C HIS A 65 4.51 3.45 -2.61
N GLY A 66 3.38 3.30 -3.30
CA GLY A 66 2.66 4.40 -3.90
C GLY A 66 1.16 4.13 -3.98
N GLY A 67 0.40 5.18 -4.24
CA GLY A 67 -1.02 5.06 -4.59
C GLY A 67 -1.18 4.95 -6.10
N CYS A 68 -1.82 3.89 -6.57
CA CYS A 68 -2.25 3.80 -7.96
C CYS A 68 -3.36 4.81 -8.28
N PRO A 69 -3.49 5.25 -9.54
CA PRO A 69 -4.59 6.12 -9.95
C PRO A 69 -5.96 5.52 -9.58
N VAL A 70 -6.86 6.36 -9.07
CA VAL A 70 -8.27 5.98 -8.91
C VAL A 70 -8.91 6.10 -10.29
N ILE A 71 -9.46 4.99 -10.79
CA ILE A 71 -10.14 4.94 -12.09
C ILE A 71 -11.63 5.23 -11.90
N ARG A 72 -12.24 4.68 -10.84
CA ARG A 72 -13.65 4.93 -10.50
C ARG A 72 -13.88 4.97 -8.99
N GLY A 73 -14.71 5.92 -8.56
CA GLY A 73 -15.00 6.20 -7.14
C GLY A 73 -14.09 7.26 -6.54
N ASN A 74 -13.96 7.26 -5.20
CA ASN A 74 -13.11 8.19 -4.45
C ASN A 74 -12.30 7.43 -3.40
N LYS A 75 -10.99 7.70 -3.33
CA LYS A 75 -10.11 7.12 -2.31
C LYS A 75 -9.88 8.11 -1.17
N TRP A 76 -10.33 7.76 0.02
CA TRP A 76 -9.98 8.44 1.26
C TRP A 76 -9.05 7.54 2.08
N SER A 77 -7.97 8.11 2.61
CA SER A 77 -7.01 7.38 3.43
C SER A 77 -6.45 8.25 4.54
N SER A 78 -6.11 7.62 5.66
CA SER A 78 -5.35 8.24 6.75
C SER A 78 -4.05 7.46 6.97
N THR A 79 -2.93 8.18 6.89
CA THR A 79 -1.57 7.65 7.08
C THR A 79 -1.06 8.06 8.44
N LYS A 80 -0.64 7.09 9.24
CA LYS A 80 0.01 7.32 10.53
C LYS A 80 1.46 6.88 10.44
N TRP A 81 2.38 7.82 10.58
CA TRP A 81 3.80 7.51 10.73
C TRP A 81 4.15 7.27 12.19
N MET A 82 5.02 6.27 12.42
CA MET A 82 5.57 5.92 13.72
C MET A 82 7.09 6.03 13.63
N HIS A 83 7.66 6.87 14.49
CA HIS A 83 9.09 7.12 14.53
C HIS A 83 9.73 6.23 15.61
N VAL A 84 10.99 5.84 15.40
CA VAL A 84 11.77 5.05 16.38
C VAL A 84 12.03 5.86 17.66
N ASN A 85 12.17 7.18 17.50
CA ASN A 85 12.39 8.13 18.58
C ASN A 85 11.20 9.09 18.68
N GLU A 86 11.14 9.83 19.78
CA GLU A 86 10.17 10.90 19.99
C GLU A 86 10.16 11.90 18.81
N TYR A 87 8.96 12.22 18.34
CA TYR A 87 8.78 13.23 17.31
C TYR A 87 8.96 14.62 17.92
N LYS A 88 9.95 15.38 17.44
CA LYS A 88 10.18 16.76 17.85
C LYS A 88 9.48 17.70 16.87
N THR A 89 8.70 18.63 17.41
CA THR A 89 8.02 19.72 16.68
C THR A 89 8.91 20.94 16.55
#